data_AF-A0A9P0GKN2-F1
#
_entry.id   AF-A0A9P0GKN2-F1
#
_cell.length_a   1.000
_cell.length_b   1.000
_cell.length_c   1.000
_cell.angle_alpha   90.00
_cell.angle_beta   90.00
_cell.angle_gamma   90.00
#
_symmetry.space_group_name_H-M   'P 1'
#
loop_
_entity.id
_entity.type
_entity.pdbx_description
1 polymer ?
#
loop_
_entity_poly.entity_id
_entity_poly.type
_entity_poly.pdbx_seq_one_letter_code
_entity_poly.pdbx_strand_id
1 'polypeptide(L)'
;MSDCGHFKNLNVEINILNAQEVLEEKARKEWPQKWGFLLDFPKILLEEAAKRGISEEKYRQTMNRKKIKCIPYEKTITTCIEPTDYIPKTSSGYVGWRCESKYTLEKLGPLYVSPKHTLPYQPPYNCIMLG
;
A
#
# COMPACT_ATOMS: atom_id res chain seq x y z
N MET A 1 22.34 42.48 -24.84
CA MET A 1 22.39 42.86 -23.42
C MET A 1 21.48 41.95 -22.56
N SER A 2 21.60 40.62 -22.67
CA SER A 2 20.70 39.68 -21.97
C SER A 2 21.40 38.70 -21.02
N ASP A 3 22.75 38.64 -21.01
CA ASP A 3 23.52 37.67 -20.21
C ASP A 3 23.56 37.95 -18.70
N CYS A 4 23.38 39.21 -18.30
CA CYS A 4 23.53 39.60 -16.90
C CYS A 4 22.41 39.05 -16.00
N GLY A 5 21.22 38.81 -16.55
CA GLY A 5 20.08 38.25 -15.81
C GLY A 5 20.23 36.75 -15.52
N HIS A 6 20.79 35.99 -16.47
CA HIS A 6 20.97 34.54 -16.33
C HIS A 6 22.06 34.22 -15.30
N PHE A 7 23.19 34.94 -15.36
CA PHE A 7 24.31 34.76 -14.41
C PHE A 7 23.95 35.09 -12.96
N LYS A 8 23.08 36.10 -12.74
CA LYS A 8 22.58 36.45 -11.41
C LYS A 8 21.68 35.36 -10.83
N ASN A 9 20.83 34.73 -11.65
CA ASN A 9 19.97 33.63 -11.21
C ASN A 9 20.79 32.39 -10.82
N LEU A 10 21.79 32.02 -11.63
CA LEU A 10 22.73 30.93 -11.33
C LEU A 10 23.47 31.16 -10.00
N ASN A 11 23.94 32.38 -9.74
CA ASN A 11 24.60 32.69 -8.47
C ASN A 11 23.64 32.62 -7.26
N VAL A 12 22.38 33.01 -7.42
CA VAL A 12 21.37 32.87 -6.37
C VAL A 12 21.09 31.40 -6.08
N GLU A 13 20.95 30.58 -7.12
CA GLU A 13 20.68 29.14 -7.00
C GLU A 13 21.86 28.40 -6.32
N ILE A 14 23.09 28.70 -6.71
CA ILE A 14 24.30 28.17 -6.06
C ILE A 14 24.35 28.55 -4.58
N ASN A 15 24.03 29.81 -4.24
CA ASN A 15 24.02 30.26 -2.85
C ASN A 15 22.94 29.57 -2.00
N ILE A 16 21.77 29.28 -2.58
CA ILE A 16 20.70 28.53 -1.91
C ILE A 16 21.15 27.09 -1.63
N LEU A 17 21.76 26.42 -2.62
CA LEU A 17 22.26 25.05 -2.48
C LEU A 17 23.36 24.97 -1.41
N ASN A 18 24.31 25.91 -1.42
CA ASN A 18 25.37 25.97 -0.41
C ASN A 18 24.81 26.23 1.00
N ALA A 19 23.79 27.09 1.12
CA ALA A 19 23.13 27.35 2.40
C ALA A 19 22.39 26.10 2.92
N GLN A 20 21.77 25.34 2.03
CA GLN A 20 21.12 24.08 2.37
C GLN A 20 22.13 23.03 2.83
N GLU A 21 23.27 22.90 2.16
CA GLU A 21 24.34 21.97 2.55
C GLU A 21 24.84 22.26 3.97
N VAL A 22 25.05 23.53 4.33
CA VAL A 22 25.46 23.94 5.68
C VAL A 22 24.40 23.56 6.74
N LEU A 23 23.12 23.70 6.41
CA LEU A 23 22.02 23.32 7.31
C LEU A 23 21.93 21.80 7.46
N GLU A 24 22.09 21.05 6.38
CA GLU A 24 22.09 19.59 6.39
C GLU A 24 23.30 19.03 7.17
N GLU A 25 24.48 19.60 6.98
CA GLU A 25 25.70 19.30 7.72
C GLU A 25 25.50 19.49 9.24
N LYS A 26 24.87 20.61 9.63
CA LYS A 26 24.53 20.91 11.02
C LYS A 26 23.48 19.94 11.55
N ALA A 27 22.41 19.69 10.79
CA ALA A 27 21.36 18.75 11.16
C ALA A 27 21.92 17.34 11.35
N ARG A 28 22.83 16.89 10.47
CA ARG A 28 23.50 15.59 10.58
C ARG A 28 24.34 15.47 11.85
N LYS A 29 25.05 16.53 12.25
CA LYS A 29 25.83 16.56 13.50
C LYS A 29 24.94 16.54 14.74
N GLU A 30 23.83 17.28 14.70
CA GLU A 30 22.87 17.36 15.82
C GLU A 30 21.91 16.16 15.88
N TRP A 31 21.79 15.39 14.79
CA TRP A 31 20.83 14.29 14.65
C TRP A 31 20.96 13.23 15.75
N PRO A 32 22.16 12.69 16.05
CA PRO A 32 22.29 11.67 17.10
C PRO A 32 21.95 12.22 18.49
N GLN A 33 22.23 13.50 18.75
CA GLN A 33 21.94 14.10 20.04
C GLN A 33 20.43 14.36 20.22
N LYS A 34 19.75 14.85 19.18
CA LYS A 34 18.32 15.18 19.23
C LYS A 34 17.42 13.96 19.04
N TRP A 35 17.82 13.03 18.19
CA TRP A 35 16.99 11.94 17.69
C TRP A 35 17.61 10.55 17.90
N GLY A 36 18.82 10.44 18.47
CA GLY A 36 19.48 9.16 18.69
C GLY A 36 18.69 8.21 19.58
N PHE A 37 17.81 8.72 20.44
CA PHE A 37 16.90 7.89 21.24
C PHE A 37 15.96 7.03 20.36
N LEU A 38 15.64 7.46 19.13
CA LEU A 38 14.83 6.69 18.17
C LEU A 38 15.52 5.42 17.67
N LEU A 39 16.84 5.29 17.83
CA LEU A 39 17.55 4.03 17.53
C LEU A 39 17.04 2.89 18.42
N ASP A 40 16.66 3.21 19.65
CA ASP A 40 16.08 2.27 20.63
C ASP A 40 14.55 2.32 20.63
N PHE A 41 13.94 2.48 19.44
CA PHE A 41 12.48 2.53 19.29
C PHE A 41 11.71 1.42 20.02
N PRO A 42 12.16 0.14 20.04
CA PRO A 42 11.48 -0.91 20.78
C PRO A 42 11.38 -0.62 22.29
N LYS A 43 12.42 -0.02 22.87
CA LYS A 43 12.45 0.35 24.29
C LYS A 43 11.46 1.46 24.60
N ILE A 44 11.39 2.48 23.74
CA ILE A 44 10.40 3.57 23.85
C ILE A 44 8.98 3.02 23.84
N LEU A 45 8.70 2.09 22.93
CA LEU A 45 7.37 1.47 22.82
C LEU A 45 7.00 0.66 24.07
N LEU A 46 7.97 -0.03 24.67
CA LEU A 46 7.76 -0.75 25.93
C LEU A 46 7.53 0.20 27.10
N GLU A 47 8.30 1.28 27.21
CA GLU A 47 8.11 2.31 28.24
C GLU A 47 6.75 3.00 28.12
N GLU A 48 6.32 3.32 26.89
CA GLU A 48 5.01 3.92 26.62
C GLU A 48 3.86 2.92 26.90
N ALA A 49 4.06 1.64 26.57
CA ALA A 49 3.11 0.58 26.93
C ALA A 49 2.99 0.43 28.45
N ALA A 50 4.11 0.48 29.17
CA ALA A 50 4.15 0.40 30.63
C ALA A 50 3.41 1.59 31.28
N LYS A 51 3.58 2.81 30.77
CA LYS A 51 2.82 4.00 31.21
C LYS A 51 1.31 3.84 31.05
N ARG A 52 0.88 3.08 30.03
CA ARG A 52 -0.53 2.76 29.77
C ARG A 52 -1.03 1.53 30.54
N GLY A 53 -0.22 0.97 31.45
CA GLY A 53 -0.56 -0.21 32.24
C GLY A 53 -0.56 -1.52 31.45
N ILE A 54 0.12 -1.57 30.30
CA ILE A 54 0.25 -2.78 29.49
C ILE A 54 1.55 -3.48 29.88
N SER A 55 1.48 -4.74 30.31
CA SER A 55 2.68 -5.54 30.56
C SER A 55 3.43 -5.81 29.27
N GLU A 56 4.77 -5.91 29.35
CA GLU A 56 5.63 -6.23 28.20
C GLU A 56 5.17 -7.51 27.50
N GLU A 57 4.79 -8.53 28.26
CA GLU A 57 4.32 -9.80 27.71
C GLU A 57 3.03 -9.63 26.90
N LYS A 58 2.06 -8.85 27.41
CA LYS A 58 0.81 -8.53 26.70
C LYS A 58 1.07 -7.68 25.46
N TYR A 59 2.04 -6.77 25.49
CA TYR A 59 2.47 -5.99 24.34
C TYR A 59 3.05 -6.89 23.24
N ARG A 60 4.00 -7.78 23.59
CA ARG A 60 4.62 -8.73 22.65
C ARG A 60 3.59 -9.69 22.03
N GLN A 61 2.67 -10.22 22.83
CA GLN A 61 1.57 -11.06 22.34
C GLN A 61 0.67 -10.32 21.34
N THR A 62 0.34 -9.06 21.62
CA THR A 62 -0.49 -8.24 20.74
C THR A 62 0.20 -7.94 19.41
N MET A 63 1.51 -7.66 19.45
CA MET A 63 2.29 -7.39 18.24
C MET A 63 2.44 -8.65 17.36
N ASN A 64 2.68 -9.80 17.98
CA ASN A 64 2.78 -11.08 17.28
C ASN A 64 1.43 -11.52 16.66
N ARG A 65 0.32 -11.30 17.37
CA ARG A 65 -1.03 -11.56 16.85
C ARG A 65 -1.36 -10.70 15.63
N LYS A 66 -0.91 -9.45 15.58
CA LYS A 66 -1.11 -8.58 14.40
C LYS A 66 -0.32 -9.05 13.18
N LYS A 67 0.92 -9.55 13.38
CA LYS A 67 1.72 -10.14 12.28
C LYS A 67 1.05 -11.37 11.68
N ILE A 68 0.45 -12.22 12.51
CA ILE A 68 -0.26 -13.43 12.06
C ILE A 68 -1.54 -13.09 11.27
N LYS A 69 -2.18 -11.94 11.55
CA LYS A 69 -3.36 -11.48 10.80
C LYS A 69 -3.04 -10.83 9.46
N CYS A 70 -1.78 -10.46 9.21
CA CYS A 70 -1.27 -10.10 7.89
C CYS A 70 -0.81 -11.37 7.14
N ILE A 71 -1.70 -12.35 6.99
CA ILE A 71 -1.53 -13.29 5.88
C ILE A 71 -1.85 -12.46 4.63
N PRO A 72 -0.93 -12.32 3.66
CA PRO A 72 -1.25 -11.63 2.42
C PRO A 72 -2.49 -12.30 1.83
N TYR A 73 -3.53 -11.53 1.53
CA TYR A 73 -4.79 -12.04 0.96
C TYR A 73 -4.53 -12.93 -0.29
N GLU A 74 -3.43 -12.65 -0.99
CA GLU A 74 -2.90 -13.39 -2.14
C GLU A 74 -2.58 -14.86 -1.83
N LYS A 75 -2.16 -15.18 -0.60
CA LYS A 75 -1.84 -16.56 -0.20
C LYS A 75 -3.08 -17.39 0.12
N THR A 76 -4.20 -16.76 0.49
CA THR A 76 -5.42 -17.50 0.87
C THR A 76 -6.22 -17.96 -0.35
N ILE A 77 -6.19 -17.21 -1.46
CA ILE A 77 -6.94 -17.54 -2.68
C ILE A 77 -6.22 -18.62 -3.50
N THR A 78 -4.89 -18.57 -3.54
CA THR A 78 -4.07 -19.47 -4.38
C THR A 78 -4.04 -20.92 -3.86
N THR A 79 -4.22 -21.15 -2.56
CA THR A 79 -4.00 -22.47 -1.94
C THR A 79 -5.18 -23.45 -2.03
N CYS A 80 -6.34 -23.04 -2.54
CA CYS A 80 -7.57 -23.86 -2.47
C CYS A 80 -8.14 -24.25 -3.84
N ILE A 81 -7.38 -24.06 -4.94
CA ILE A 81 -7.84 -24.40 -6.28
C ILE A 81 -7.36 -25.81 -6.61
N GLU A 82 -8.29 -26.76 -6.62
CA GLU A 82 -8.01 -28.11 -7.10
C GLU A 82 -7.71 -28.09 -8.63
N PRO A 83 -6.76 -28.90 -9.11
CA PRO A 83 -6.48 -29.02 -10.55
C PRO A 83 -7.73 -29.39 -11.34
N THR A 84 -7.85 -28.85 -12.55
CA THR A 84 -9.02 -29.10 -13.39
C THR A 84 -9.05 -30.54 -13.92
N ASP A 85 -10.22 -31.18 -13.88
CA ASP A 85 -10.46 -32.49 -14.50
C ASP A 85 -10.44 -32.40 -16.05
N TYR A 86 -10.74 -33.52 -16.72
CA TYR A 86 -10.88 -33.60 -18.17
C TYR A 86 -11.88 -32.57 -18.73
N ILE A 87 -11.41 -31.73 -19.66
CA ILE A 87 -12.24 -30.70 -20.33
C ILE A 87 -13.10 -31.35 -21.41
N PRO A 88 -14.45 -31.24 -21.35
CA PRO A 88 -15.32 -31.81 -22.36
C PRO A 88 -15.11 -31.19 -23.74
N LYS A 89 -15.03 -32.03 -24.79
CA LYS A 89 -14.89 -31.58 -26.19
C LYS A 89 -16.21 -31.07 -26.79
N THR A 90 -17.34 -31.45 -26.21
CA THR A 90 -18.67 -31.04 -26.68
C THR A 90 -19.04 -29.67 -26.11
N SER A 91 -19.69 -28.84 -26.92
CA SER A 91 -20.11 -27.49 -26.50
C SER A 91 -21.07 -27.51 -25.30
N SER A 92 -22.02 -28.45 -25.29
CA SER A 92 -22.96 -28.65 -24.18
C SER A 92 -22.26 -29.13 -22.91
N GLY A 93 -21.32 -30.08 -23.04
CA GLY A 93 -20.52 -30.57 -21.91
C GLY A 93 -19.65 -29.47 -21.32
N TYR A 94 -19.09 -28.60 -22.16
CA TYR A 94 -18.26 -27.48 -21.74
C TYR A 94 -19.06 -26.38 -20.98
N VAL A 95 -20.35 -26.22 -21.29
CA VAL A 95 -21.24 -25.33 -20.51
C VAL A 95 -21.53 -25.95 -19.15
N GLY A 96 -21.97 -27.21 -19.10
CA GLY A 96 -22.26 -27.90 -17.84
C GLY A 96 -21.05 -27.96 -16.89
N TRP A 97 -19.87 -28.24 -17.44
CA TRP A 97 -18.60 -28.21 -16.71
C TRP A 97 -18.32 -26.85 -16.08
N ARG A 98 -18.54 -25.74 -16.79
CA ARG A 98 -18.32 -24.38 -16.23
C ARG A 98 -19.38 -23.95 -15.21
N CYS A 99 -20.57 -24.54 -15.24
CA CYS A 99 -21.65 -24.26 -14.29
C CYS A 99 -21.51 -25.03 -12.98
N GLU A 100 -20.60 -26.00 -12.89
CA GLU A 100 -20.37 -26.77 -11.69
C GLU A 100 -19.82 -25.88 -10.57
N SER A 101 -20.38 -25.99 -9.37
CA SER A 101 -20.03 -25.13 -8.22
C SER A 101 -18.55 -25.19 -7.82
N LYS A 102 -17.84 -26.24 -8.24
CA LYS A 102 -16.41 -26.40 -8.03
C LYS A 102 -15.57 -25.41 -8.86
N TYR A 103 -16.01 -25.04 -10.06
CA TYR A 103 -15.30 -24.17 -10.99
C TYR A 103 -15.83 -22.71 -11.03
N THR A 104 -16.66 -22.33 -10.06
CA THR A 104 -17.23 -20.98 -9.99
C THR A 104 -16.16 -19.93 -9.67
N LEU A 105 -16.06 -18.89 -10.50
CA LEU A 105 -15.11 -17.77 -10.34
C LEU A 105 -15.42 -16.87 -9.13
N GLU A 106 -16.62 -16.96 -8.57
CA GLU A 106 -17.01 -16.25 -7.34
C GLU A 106 -16.14 -16.64 -6.12
N LYS A 107 -15.45 -17.79 -6.18
CA LYS A 107 -14.49 -18.22 -5.15
C LYS A 107 -13.16 -17.46 -5.18
N LEU A 108 -12.82 -16.82 -6.30
CA LEU A 108 -11.54 -16.14 -6.53
C LEU A 108 -11.51 -14.70 -5.99
N GLY A 109 -12.44 -14.35 -5.09
CA GLY A 109 -12.53 -13.04 -4.48
C GLY A 109 -13.29 -12.04 -5.36
N PRO A 110 -13.27 -10.74 -5.01
CA PRO A 110 -13.95 -9.72 -5.79
C PRO A 110 -13.43 -9.76 -7.23
N LEU A 111 -14.34 -10.06 -8.16
CA LEU A 111 -14.06 -10.03 -9.59
C LEU A 111 -13.37 -8.71 -9.93
N TYR A 112 -12.40 -8.79 -10.85
CA TYR A 112 -11.66 -7.63 -11.36
C TYR A 112 -12.59 -6.42 -11.53
N VAL A 113 -12.38 -5.40 -10.69
CA VAL A 113 -13.08 -4.14 -10.79
C VAL A 113 -12.32 -3.29 -11.79
N SER A 114 -12.85 -3.18 -13.00
CA SER A 114 -12.26 -2.34 -14.05
C SER A 114 -12.10 -0.91 -13.54
N PRO A 115 -10.93 -0.26 -13.72
CA PRO A 115 -10.74 1.12 -13.35
C PRO A 115 -11.82 2.03 -13.97
N LYS A 116 -12.27 3.04 -13.23
CA LYS A 116 -13.38 3.92 -13.69
C LYS A 116 -13.16 4.55 -15.07
N HIS A 117 -11.91 4.72 -15.50
CA HIS A 117 -11.55 5.29 -16.80
C HIS A 117 -11.74 4.33 -17.98
N THR A 118 -11.89 3.02 -17.73
CA THR A 118 -12.17 2.03 -18.79
C THR A 118 -13.65 1.74 -18.95
N LEU A 119 -14.49 2.27 -18.05
CA LEU A 119 -15.95 2.16 -18.11
C LEU A 119 -16.55 3.33 -18.91
N PRO A 120 -17.64 3.11 -19.66
CA PRO A 120 -18.36 4.20 -20.29
C PRO A 120 -18.81 5.20 -19.22
N TYR A 121 -18.68 6.49 -19.51
CA TYR A 121 -19.08 7.57 -18.61
C TYR A 121 -20.56 7.42 -18.25
N GLN A 122 -20.84 7.18 -16.98
CA GLN A 122 -22.19 7.23 -16.42
C GLN A 122 -22.38 8.59 -15.74
N PRO A 123 -23.29 9.45 -16.23
CA PRO A 123 -23.59 10.70 -15.54
C PRO A 123 -24.11 10.40 -14.13
N PRO A 124 -23.80 11.24 -13.13
CA PRO A 124 -24.14 11.02 -11.72
C PRO A 124 -25.64 11.11 -11.40
N TYR A 125 -26.47 11.37 -12.40
CA TYR A 125 -27.92 11.42 -12.28
C TYR A 125 -28.55 10.56 -13.37
N ASN A 126 -29.49 9.71 -12.98
CA ASN A 126 -30.47 9.15 -13.92
C ASN A 126 -31.39 10.32 -14.31
N CYS A 127 -31.10 11.01 -15.42
CA CYS A 127 -32.08 11.90 -16.00
C CYS A 127 -33.23 11.01 -16.50
N ILE A 128 -34.35 11.02 -15.77
CA ILE A 128 -35.62 10.57 -16.34
C ILE A 128 -35.92 11.58 -17.45
N MET A 129 -35.71 11.18 -18.69
CA MET A 129 -36.13 11.94 -19.85
C MET A 129 -37.65 11.82 -19.91
N LEU A 130 -38.37 12.80 -19.34
CA LEU A 130 -39.79 12.96 -19.59
C LEU A 130 -39.93 13.56 -20.99
N GLY A 131 -40.24 12.70 -21.95
CA GLY A 131 -40.68 13.03 -23.30
C GLY A 131 -42.08 12.50 -23.52
#